data_AF-A0A371E1X0-F1
#
_entry.id   AF-A0A371E1X0-F1
#
_cell.length_a   1.000
_cell.length_b   1.000
_cell.length_c   1.000
_cell.angle_alpha   90.00
_cell.angle_beta   90.00
_cell.angle_gamma   90.00
#
_symmetry.space_group_name_H-M   'P 1'
#
loop_
_entity.id
_entity.type
_entity.pdbx_description
1 polymer ?
#
loop_
_entity_poly.entity_id
_entity_poly.type
_entity_poly.pdbx_seq_one_letter_code
_entity_poly.pdbx_strand_id
1 'polypeptide(L)'
;MEISKANERGKEGLLVKMAYVVCFHDNNKTTMTGGGLSARVISIDCGVTEGYIDKTTNLQYEADDIQFGEIYNISSIYNFDNVSQIQKQLNTLRSFPNGKRNCYTLKPKLGKNQKYIIRAYFAYGNYDNKYKPPIFDIHLGVNLLKTINLTESEADRVIRIEAIHFSSTDTIDLCLVNIDQGVPFISLLELWPLDNSIYQSSSTLLTLDLLTRFNLGAFEDNNSFIRYTDDVDGRSWEVRRRNNYNENPKKTSSAIDLDELVDPYKLPAEVLSTAVEASKSDSLEFTQNYGTESEYHVYLHFFDFEDRGNKQNRILNVVINGFDDDDNVTQPLTVSYWKPNTIIIPIRQGMGIWNILIEATSDSDLPPMLNALEIYRVVPQLDSATQQEDGRFSSLFMHIMSIHLDALKLVGNIL
;
A
#
# COMPACT_ATOMS: atom_id res chain seq x y z
N MET A 1 8.16 -43.31 -61.35
CA MET A 1 7.03 -42.40 -61.57
C MET A 1 6.29 -42.30 -60.25
N GLU A 2 6.93 -41.69 -59.25
CA GLU A 2 6.79 -40.27 -58.91
C GLU A 2 5.35 -39.86 -58.59
N ILE A 3 5.03 -39.86 -57.30
CA ILE A 3 4.15 -38.85 -56.71
C ILE A 3 4.94 -38.25 -55.54
N SER A 4 5.01 -36.92 -55.58
CA SER A 4 5.98 -36.06 -54.92
C SER A 4 5.57 -35.64 -53.51
N LYS A 5 6.64 -35.41 -52.73
CA LYS A 5 6.77 -34.76 -51.42
C LYS A 5 5.71 -33.70 -51.07
N ALA A 6 5.11 -33.86 -49.89
CA ALA A 6 4.64 -32.73 -49.07
C ALA A 6 5.65 -32.50 -47.93
N ASN A 7 5.94 -31.23 -47.70
CA ASN A 7 7.08 -30.68 -46.99
C ASN A 7 6.66 -30.34 -45.55
N GLU A 8 7.31 -30.94 -44.55
CA GLU A 8 7.22 -30.51 -43.15
C GLU A 8 7.96 -29.19 -42.97
N ARG A 9 7.28 -28.15 -42.48
CA ARG A 9 7.92 -26.93 -41.98
C ARG A 9 7.23 -26.42 -40.72
N GLY A 10 7.96 -26.55 -39.61
CA GLY A 10 8.16 -25.51 -38.60
C GLY A 10 6.97 -25.13 -37.72
N LYS A 11 6.79 -25.86 -36.61
CA LYS A 11 6.29 -25.24 -35.37
C LYS A 11 7.50 -24.64 -34.64
N GLU A 12 7.67 -23.33 -34.73
CA GLU A 12 8.58 -22.61 -33.81
C GLU A 12 7.95 -22.65 -32.41
N GLY A 13 8.56 -23.46 -31.53
CA GLY A 13 8.31 -23.41 -30.10
C GLY A 13 9.02 -22.21 -29.50
N LEU A 14 8.25 -21.25 -29.00
CA LEU A 14 8.74 -20.11 -28.23
C LEU A 14 9.33 -20.64 -26.90
N LEU A 15 10.66 -20.80 -26.86
CA LEU A 15 11.40 -21.13 -25.65
C LEU A 15 11.50 -19.88 -24.76
N VAL A 16 10.52 -19.70 -23.88
CA VAL A 16 10.62 -18.72 -22.79
C VAL A 16 11.61 -19.27 -21.77
N LYS A 17 12.86 -18.80 -21.82
CA LYS A 17 13.83 -19.01 -20.74
C LYS A 17 13.44 -18.12 -19.57
N MET A 18 12.73 -18.67 -18.58
CA MET A 18 12.70 -18.06 -17.25
C MET A 18 14.03 -18.34 -16.57
N ALA A 19 14.83 -17.30 -16.34
CA ALA A 19 15.98 -17.37 -15.46
C ALA A 19 15.50 -17.12 -14.03
N TYR A 20 15.48 -18.17 -13.20
CA TYR A 20 15.35 -18.03 -11.75
C TYR A 20 16.75 -17.89 -11.17
N VAL A 21 17.10 -16.72 -10.67
CA VAL A 21 18.29 -16.53 -9.83
C VAL A 21 17.81 -16.51 -8.38
N VAL A 22 18.19 -17.53 -7.61
CA VAL A 22 17.93 -17.60 -6.17
C VAL A 22 19.17 -17.04 -5.47
N CYS A 23 19.05 -15.84 -4.88
CA CYS A 23 20.11 -15.30 -4.02
C CYS A 23 19.96 -15.84 -2.59
N PHE A 24 21.02 -16.49 -2.11
CA PHE A 24 21.20 -16.83 -0.70
C PHE A 24 21.64 -15.57 0.05
N HIS A 25 20.94 -15.26 1.14
CA HIS A 25 21.38 -14.25 2.11
C HIS A 25 22.18 -14.98 3.18
N ASP A 26 23.44 -14.57 3.38
CA ASP A 26 24.27 -15.08 4.48
C ASP A 26 23.72 -14.56 5.82
N ASN A 27 23.23 -15.49 6.64
CA ASN A 27 22.75 -15.22 7.99
C ASN A 27 23.92 -15.13 8.96
N ASN A 28 24.48 -13.93 9.15
CA ASN A 28 25.20 -13.65 10.39
C ASN A 28 24.17 -13.42 11.52
N LYS A 29 23.98 -14.45 12.33
CA LYS A 29 23.22 -14.39 13.59
C LYS A 29 23.94 -13.47 14.58
N THR A 30 23.46 -12.25 14.73
CA THR A 30 23.69 -11.44 15.92
C THR A 30 22.40 -11.42 16.73
N THR A 31 22.39 -12.13 17.86
CA THR A 31 21.35 -12.01 18.88
C THR A 31 21.34 -10.57 19.40
N MET A 32 20.31 -9.80 19.07
CA MET A 32 20.08 -8.46 19.59
C MET A 32 18.79 -8.46 20.42
N THR A 33 18.97 -8.51 21.74
CA THR A 33 17.97 -8.14 22.74
C THR A 33 17.67 -6.64 22.61
N GLY A 34 16.41 -6.28 22.33
CA GLY A 34 15.93 -4.89 22.31
C GLY A 34 16.13 -4.13 20.99
N GLY A 35 15.55 -4.62 19.89
CA GLY A 35 15.59 -3.92 18.59
C GLY A 35 14.42 -2.95 18.44
N GLY A 36 14.70 -1.65 18.37
CA GLY A 36 13.73 -0.60 18.02
C GLY A 36 13.09 -0.79 16.65
N LEU A 37 12.06 0.01 16.34
CA LEU A 37 11.22 -0.07 15.13
C LEU A 37 12.04 -0.24 13.83
N SER A 38 13.14 0.51 13.70
CA SER A 38 14.07 0.47 12.56
C SER A 38 14.63 -0.94 12.26
N ALA A 39 14.79 -1.79 13.29
CA ALA A 39 15.29 -3.15 13.10
C ALA A 39 14.30 -4.09 12.41
N ARG A 40 13.00 -3.75 12.35
CA ARG A 40 11.91 -4.65 11.85
C ARG A 40 11.37 -4.26 10.47
N VAL A 41 11.69 -3.06 10.00
CA VAL A 41 11.24 -2.51 8.72
C VAL A 41 12.24 -2.88 7.62
N ILE A 42 11.75 -2.99 6.38
CA ILE A 42 12.57 -3.00 5.17
C ILE A 42 12.24 -1.72 4.42
N SER A 43 13.24 -0.90 4.10
CA SER A 43 13.09 0.31 3.29
C SER A 43 14.18 0.29 2.23
N ILE A 44 13.82 0.21 0.95
CA ILE A 44 14.74 0.11 -0.18
C ILE A 44 14.61 1.39 -1.00
N ASP A 45 15.64 2.23 -0.94
CA ASP A 45 15.79 3.33 -1.90
C ASP A 45 16.25 2.71 -3.22
N CYS A 46 15.34 2.67 -4.21
CA CYS A 46 15.53 1.87 -5.42
C CYS A 46 16.62 2.47 -6.33
N GLY A 47 17.01 3.71 -6.08
CA GLY A 47 17.98 4.45 -6.87
C GLY A 47 19.41 4.46 -6.32
N VAL A 48 19.69 3.71 -5.24
CA VAL A 48 21.03 3.68 -4.63
C VAL A 48 21.63 2.28 -4.57
N THR A 49 22.95 2.22 -4.66
CA THR A 49 23.74 0.97 -4.58
C THR A 49 24.34 0.73 -3.20
N GLU A 50 24.23 1.70 -2.29
CA GLU A 50 24.74 1.61 -0.92
C GLU A 50 23.68 2.09 0.05
N GLY A 51 23.49 1.33 1.14
CA GLY A 51 22.52 1.67 2.18
C GLY A 51 23.00 2.85 3.05
N TYR A 52 22.06 3.56 3.63
CA TYR A 52 22.33 4.72 4.47
C TYR A 52 21.27 4.94 5.55
N ILE A 53 21.63 5.67 6.60
CA ILE A 53 20.64 6.19 7.55
C ILE A 53 20.21 7.57 7.07
N ASP A 54 18.91 7.71 6.82
CA ASP A 54 18.33 8.98 6.44
C ASP A 54 18.14 9.87 7.67
N LYS A 55 18.64 11.10 7.61
CA LYS A 55 18.61 12.00 8.77
C LYS A 55 17.23 12.62 9.01
N THR A 56 16.36 12.64 7.99
CA THR A 56 15.04 13.26 8.07
C THR A 56 14.03 12.30 8.68
N THR A 57 14.02 11.06 8.19
CA THR A 57 13.12 10.00 8.68
C THR A 57 13.72 9.17 9.81
N ASN A 58 15.03 9.24 10.03
CA ASN A 58 15.78 8.40 10.96
C ASN A 58 15.66 6.89 10.66
N LEU A 59 15.32 6.54 9.41
CA LEU A 59 15.21 5.17 8.93
C LEU A 59 16.50 4.72 8.24
N GLN A 60 16.79 3.44 8.37
CA GLN A 60 17.83 2.79 7.59
C GLN A 60 17.25 2.37 6.24
N TYR A 61 17.77 2.96 5.16
CA TYR A 61 17.49 2.56 3.80
C TYR A 61 18.55 1.56 3.34
N GLU A 62 18.10 0.44 2.82
CA GLU A 62 18.90 -0.63 2.23
C GLU A 62 19.23 -0.27 0.78
N ALA A 63 20.37 -0.76 0.30
CA ALA A 63 20.72 -0.67 -1.10
C ALA A 63 19.76 -1.51 -1.95
N ASP A 64 19.48 -1.07 -3.17
CA ASP A 64 18.75 -1.90 -4.12
C ASP A 64 19.69 -2.94 -4.74
N ASP A 65 19.66 -4.15 -4.17
CA ASP A 65 20.50 -5.29 -4.53
C ASP A 65 20.01 -6.06 -5.78
N ILE A 66 18.96 -5.56 -6.45
CA ILE A 66 18.50 -6.13 -7.70
C ILE A 66 19.58 -6.01 -8.78
N GLN A 67 19.87 -7.14 -9.43
CA GLN A 67 20.90 -7.27 -10.47
C GLN A 67 20.41 -6.86 -11.88
N PHE A 68 19.13 -6.55 -12.05
CA PHE A 68 18.51 -6.13 -13.30
C PHE A 68 17.89 -4.73 -13.20
N GLY A 69 17.52 -4.18 -14.36
CA GLY A 69 17.10 -2.78 -14.45
C GLY A 69 18.27 -1.80 -14.40
N GLU A 70 17.95 -0.52 -14.45
CA GLU A 70 18.89 0.58 -14.63
C GLU A 70 18.53 1.71 -13.66
N ILE A 71 19.53 2.27 -12.98
CA ILE A 71 19.34 3.37 -12.03
C ILE A 71 19.46 4.72 -12.75
N TYR A 72 18.55 5.63 -12.45
CA TYR A 72 18.55 6.99 -12.99
C TYR A 72 18.34 8.04 -11.91
N ASN A 73 18.91 9.22 -12.15
CA ASN A 73 18.48 10.45 -11.48
C ASN A 73 17.29 11.04 -12.24
N ILE A 74 16.36 11.66 -11.53
CA ILE A 74 15.34 12.49 -12.16
C ILE A 74 15.99 13.73 -12.82
N SER A 75 15.26 14.37 -13.72
CA SER A 75 15.69 15.64 -14.32
C SER A 75 15.68 16.77 -13.27
N SER A 76 16.73 17.61 -13.29
CA SER A 76 16.94 18.67 -12.29
C SER A 76 15.91 19.79 -12.30
N ILE A 77 15.02 19.82 -13.31
CA ILE A 77 13.92 20.79 -13.38
C ILE A 77 12.72 20.36 -12.53
N TYR A 78 12.66 19.10 -12.11
CA TYR A 78 11.60 18.56 -11.28
C TYR A 78 12.05 18.52 -9.82
N ASN A 79 11.11 18.78 -8.93
CA ASN A 79 11.33 18.69 -7.50
C ASN A 79 10.05 18.24 -6.80
N PHE A 80 10.18 17.38 -5.80
CA PHE A 80 9.06 16.77 -5.05
C PHE A 80 8.96 17.33 -3.63
N ASP A 81 8.96 18.67 -3.50
CA ASP A 81 8.95 19.37 -2.20
C ASP A 81 7.70 19.06 -1.37
N ASN A 82 6.60 18.69 -2.01
CA ASN A 82 5.37 18.28 -1.34
C ASN A 82 5.50 16.95 -0.58
N VAL A 83 6.62 16.24 -0.75
CA VAL A 83 6.96 15.02 0.00
C VAL A 83 8.35 15.14 0.62
N SER A 84 8.61 16.28 1.24
CA SER A 84 9.92 16.69 1.79
C SER A 84 10.62 15.62 2.65
N GLN A 85 9.86 14.86 3.44
CA GLN A 85 10.42 13.82 4.31
C GLN A 85 11.10 12.67 3.56
N ILE A 86 10.70 12.40 2.31
CA ILE A 86 11.31 11.35 1.48
C ILE A 86 11.86 11.90 0.15
N GLN A 87 12.05 13.22 0.05
CA GLN A 87 12.51 13.88 -1.18
C GLN A 87 13.83 13.30 -1.68
N LYS A 88 14.73 12.91 -0.77
CA LYS A 88 16.00 12.28 -1.12
C LYS A 88 15.80 11.00 -1.93
N GLN A 89 14.89 10.13 -1.50
CA GLN A 89 14.57 8.84 -2.11
C GLN A 89 13.82 9.02 -3.45
N LEU A 90 13.15 10.17 -3.65
CA LEU A 90 12.42 10.47 -4.87
C LEU A 90 13.29 11.10 -5.98
N ASN A 91 14.52 11.51 -5.67
CA ASN A 91 15.46 12.07 -6.65
C ASN A 91 16.09 11.02 -7.57
N THR A 92 15.95 9.75 -7.21
CA THR A 92 16.49 8.62 -7.96
C THR A 92 15.44 7.53 -8.12
N LEU A 93 15.62 6.67 -9.10
CA LEU A 93 14.74 5.53 -9.35
C LEU A 93 15.47 4.39 -10.02
N ARG A 94 14.86 3.20 -9.98
CA ARG A 94 15.20 2.07 -10.85
C ARG A 94 14.17 1.94 -11.95
N SER A 95 14.66 1.79 -13.17
CA SER A 95 13.90 1.58 -14.39
C SER A 95 14.07 0.14 -14.90
N PHE A 96 13.04 -0.44 -15.50
CA PHE A 96 13.03 -1.81 -16.00
C PHE A 96 12.73 -1.88 -17.51
N PRO A 97 13.68 -1.51 -18.38
CA PRO A 97 13.47 -1.49 -19.83
C PRO A 97 13.31 -2.87 -20.46
N ASN A 98 13.78 -3.92 -19.76
CA ASN A 98 13.78 -5.30 -20.22
C ASN A 98 12.81 -6.15 -19.39
N GLY A 99 12.19 -7.14 -20.04
CA GLY A 99 11.28 -8.08 -19.40
C GLY A 99 9.86 -7.55 -19.25
N LYS A 100 8.89 -8.46 -19.28
CA LYS A 100 7.47 -8.12 -19.08
C LYS A 100 7.08 -8.01 -17.61
N ARG A 101 7.81 -8.65 -16.70
CA ARG A 101 7.50 -8.74 -15.28
C ARG A 101 8.79 -8.71 -14.48
N ASN A 102 8.93 -7.70 -13.63
CA ASN A 102 10.12 -7.43 -12.83
C ASN A 102 9.70 -7.36 -11.36
N CYS A 103 10.24 -8.22 -10.51
CA CYS A 103 9.75 -8.40 -9.13
C CYS A 103 10.83 -8.13 -8.08
N TYR A 104 10.42 -7.43 -7.02
CA TYR A 104 11.14 -7.39 -5.74
C TYR A 104 10.60 -8.53 -4.87
N THR A 105 11.48 -9.44 -4.44
CA THR A 105 11.16 -10.49 -3.48
C THR A 105 11.60 -10.06 -2.08
N LEU A 106 10.63 -9.58 -1.30
CA LEU A 106 10.84 -9.11 0.07
C LEU A 106 10.83 -10.31 1.02
N LYS A 107 11.75 -10.35 1.99
CA LYS A 107 11.82 -11.36 3.06
C LYS A 107 11.49 -10.70 4.40
N PRO A 108 10.23 -10.71 4.85
CA PRO A 108 9.83 -10.01 6.04
C PRO A 108 10.56 -10.52 7.29
N LYS A 109 11.03 -9.61 8.15
CA LYS A 109 11.83 -9.98 9.34
C LYS A 109 11.04 -10.76 10.40
N LEU A 110 9.72 -10.57 10.46
CA LEU A 110 8.82 -11.35 11.33
C LEU A 110 8.29 -12.63 10.67
N GLY A 111 8.66 -12.90 9.40
CA GLY A 111 8.27 -14.09 8.66
C GLY A 111 6.80 -14.12 8.25
N LYS A 112 6.29 -15.32 8.00
CA LYS A 112 4.91 -15.55 7.57
C LYS A 112 3.87 -15.50 8.69
N ASN A 113 2.59 -15.57 8.30
CA ASN A 113 1.39 -15.51 9.14
C ASN A 113 1.22 -14.18 9.88
N GLN A 114 1.64 -13.10 9.22
CA GLN A 114 1.62 -11.74 9.76
C GLN A 114 1.14 -10.77 8.69
N LYS A 115 0.46 -9.70 9.12
CA LYS A 115 0.13 -8.55 8.28
C LYS A 115 1.33 -7.63 8.09
N TYR A 116 1.43 -7.09 6.89
CA TYR A 116 2.41 -6.08 6.53
C TYR A 116 1.76 -4.95 5.74
N ILE A 117 2.21 -3.72 5.98
CA ILE A 117 2.00 -2.60 5.07
C ILE A 117 3.14 -2.65 4.05
N ILE A 118 2.78 -2.80 2.78
CA ILE A 118 3.68 -2.67 1.64
C ILE A 118 3.41 -1.31 1.02
N ARG A 119 4.44 -0.48 0.89
CA ARG A 119 4.31 0.85 0.30
C ARG A 119 5.33 1.05 -0.79
N ALA A 120 4.92 1.60 -1.92
CA ALA A 120 5.86 2.03 -2.95
C ALA A 120 5.55 3.45 -3.44
N TYR A 121 6.61 4.16 -3.84
CA TYR A 121 6.52 5.49 -4.42
C TYR A 121 7.10 5.51 -5.82
N PHE A 122 6.44 6.29 -6.67
CA PHE A 122 6.78 6.47 -8.08
C PHE A 122 6.88 7.97 -8.36
N ALA A 123 8.10 8.43 -8.58
CA ALA A 123 8.44 9.79 -8.98
C ALA A 123 9.10 9.74 -10.38
N TYR A 124 8.34 10.03 -11.44
CA TYR A 124 8.87 9.94 -12.81
C TYR A 124 9.96 10.99 -13.07
N GLY A 125 9.67 12.26 -12.77
CA GLY A 125 10.64 13.36 -12.85
C GLY A 125 11.35 13.49 -14.20
N ASN A 126 10.73 12.98 -15.27
CA ASN A 126 11.27 12.92 -16.62
C ASN A 126 12.72 12.39 -16.71
N TYR A 127 13.03 11.33 -15.94
CA TYR A 127 14.39 10.76 -15.86
C TYR A 127 14.96 10.34 -17.23
N ASP A 128 14.10 9.97 -18.19
CA ASP A 128 14.48 9.51 -19.53
C ASP A 128 14.36 10.58 -20.62
N ASN A 129 14.04 11.83 -20.26
CA ASN A 129 13.89 12.97 -21.16
C ASN A 129 12.84 12.79 -22.27
N LYS A 130 11.85 11.89 -22.08
CA LYS A 130 10.79 11.65 -23.08
C LYS A 130 9.52 12.47 -22.86
N TYR A 131 9.38 13.10 -21.69
CA TYR A 131 8.18 13.83 -21.26
C TYR A 131 6.89 13.02 -21.34
N LYS A 132 7.01 11.69 -21.32
CA LYS A 132 5.90 10.77 -21.48
C LYS A 132 5.99 9.70 -20.39
N PRO A 133 5.32 9.92 -19.24
CA PRO A 133 5.28 8.92 -18.19
C PRO A 133 4.71 7.59 -18.69
N PRO A 134 5.23 6.45 -18.20
CA PRO A 134 4.76 5.13 -18.59
C PRO A 134 3.47 4.75 -17.86
N ILE A 135 2.70 3.84 -18.46
CA ILE A 135 1.57 3.15 -17.82
C ILE A 135 1.95 1.69 -17.64
N PHE A 136 1.80 1.17 -16.43
CA PHE A 136 2.18 -0.20 -16.09
C PHE A 136 1.44 -0.70 -14.85
N ASP A 137 1.41 -2.02 -14.67
CA ASP A 137 0.68 -2.66 -13.59
C ASP A 137 1.61 -3.01 -12.42
N ILE A 138 1.07 -2.88 -11.21
CA ILE A 138 1.67 -3.40 -9.99
C ILE A 138 0.88 -4.63 -9.57
N HIS A 139 1.60 -5.75 -9.39
CA HIS A 139 1.05 -6.98 -8.86
C HIS A 139 1.65 -7.28 -7.50
N LEU A 140 0.82 -7.80 -6.60
CA LEU A 140 1.27 -8.40 -5.35
C LEU A 140 1.09 -9.92 -5.45
N GLY A 141 2.20 -10.65 -5.48
CA GLY A 141 2.22 -12.02 -5.98
C GLY A 141 1.64 -12.03 -7.40
N VAL A 142 0.72 -12.94 -7.70
CA VAL A 142 0.08 -13.03 -9.02
C VAL A 142 -1.02 -11.99 -9.25
N ASN A 143 -1.61 -11.45 -8.19
CA ASN A 143 -2.82 -10.62 -8.28
C ASN A 143 -2.49 -9.17 -8.63
N LEU A 144 -3.28 -8.57 -9.51
CA LEU A 144 -3.21 -7.14 -9.82
C LEU A 144 -3.58 -6.33 -8.56
N LEU A 145 -2.68 -5.44 -8.15
CA LEU A 145 -2.92 -4.49 -7.08
C LEU A 145 -3.42 -3.16 -7.63
N LYS A 146 -2.68 -2.56 -8.57
CA LYS A 146 -2.98 -1.21 -9.09
C LYS A 146 -2.27 -0.95 -10.41
N THR A 147 -2.93 -0.23 -11.31
CA THR A 147 -2.28 0.33 -12.51
C THR A 147 -1.72 1.71 -12.18
N ILE A 148 -0.42 1.91 -12.44
CA ILE A 148 0.23 3.21 -12.42
C ILE A 148 -0.10 3.91 -13.73
N ASN A 149 -0.71 5.09 -13.65
CA ASN A 149 -1.08 5.90 -14.80
C ASN A 149 -0.81 7.37 -14.46
N LEU A 150 0.17 7.95 -15.14
CA LEU A 150 0.54 9.37 -15.04
C LEU A 150 0.34 10.01 -16.41
N THR A 151 -0.25 11.20 -16.44
CA THR A 151 -0.31 12.03 -17.66
C THR A 151 0.94 12.89 -17.80
N GLU A 152 1.21 13.41 -19.01
CA GLU A 152 2.38 14.28 -19.27
C GLU A 152 2.40 15.52 -18.36
N SER A 153 1.22 16.07 -18.02
CA SER A 153 1.06 17.19 -17.08
C SER A 153 1.33 16.83 -15.61
N GLU A 154 1.54 15.55 -15.31
CA GLU A 154 1.75 15.03 -13.95
C GLU A 154 3.17 14.45 -13.78
N ALA A 155 4.13 14.89 -14.60
CA ALA A 155 5.52 14.41 -14.50
C ALA A 155 6.19 14.75 -13.15
N ASP A 156 5.70 15.76 -12.44
CA ASP A 156 6.08 16.20 -11.09
C ASP A 156 5.21 15.58 -9.98
N ARG A 157 4.25 14.72 -10.33
CA ARG A 157 3.38 14.05 -9.36
C ARG A 157 4.07 12.82 -8.77
N VAL A 158 3.98 12.69 -7.45
CA VAL A 158 4.35 11.46 -6.74
C VAL A 158 3.13 10.57 -6.63
N ILE A 159 3.22 9.33 -7.14
CA ILE A 159 2.22 8.30 -6.84
C ILE A 159 2.71 7.49 -5.65
N ARG A 160 1.88 7.43 -4.61
CA ARG A 160 2.00 6.47 -3.51
C ARG A 160 1.02 5.33 -3.74
N ILE A 161 1.52 4.10 -3.67
CA ILE A 161 0.69 2.91 -3.49
C ILE A 161 0.94 2.38 -2.09
N GLU A 162 -0.10 1.86 -1.45
CA GLU A 162 0.04 1.21 -0.16
C GLU A 162 -0.98 0.09 -0.07
N ALA A 163 -0.54 -1.08 0.40
CA ALA A 163 -1.41 -2.22 0.61
C ALA A 163 -1.15 -2.86 1.97
N ILE A 164 -2.22 -3.25 2.66
CA ILE A 164 -2.14 -4.16 3.81
C ILE A 164 -2.30 -5.57 3.28
N HIS A 165 -1.31 -6.42 3.53
CA HIS A 165 -1.30 -7.79 3.06
C HIS A 165 -1.01 -8.76 4.20
N PHE A 166 -1.86 -9.77 4.35
CA PHE A 166 -1.56 -10.92 5.19
C PHE A 166 -0.67 -11.89 4.42
N SER A 167 0.59 -12.02 4.82
CA SER A 167 1.52 -12.92 4.15
C SER A 167 1.47 -14.32 4.78
N SER A 168 1.08 -15.33 3.99
CA SER A 168 1.10 -16.74 4.40
C SER A 168 2.43 -17.44 4.11
N THR A 169 3.34 -16.76 3.41
CA THR A 169 4.65 -17.25 2.97
C THR A 169 5.77 -16.45 3.60
N ASP A 170 6.99 -17.00 3.58
CA ASP A 170 8.18 -16.31 4.13
C ASP A 170 8.72 -15.21 3.20
N THR A 171 8.08 -15.00 2.04
CA THR A 171 8.40 -13.98 1.05
C THR A 171 7.15 -13.27 0.56
N ILE A 172 7.31 -12.02 0.13
CA ILE A 172 6.28 -11.22 -0.53
C ILE A 172 6.87 -10.68 -1.83
N ASP A 173 6.23 -10.97 -2.95
CA ASP A 173 6.67 -10.49 -4.27
C ASP A 173 5.86 -9.27 -4.70
N LEU A 174 6.52 -8.13 -4.87
CA LEU A 174 5.93 -6.95 -5.52
C LEU A 174 6.48 -6.85 -6.94
N CYS A 175 5.62 -6.96 -7.94
CA CYS A 175 6.01 -7.04 -9.34
C CYS A 175 5.50 -5.85 -10.15
N LEU A 176 6.40 -5.23 -10.92
CA LEU A 176 6.11 -4.25 -11.93
C LEU A 176 5.95 -4.97 -13.28
N VAL A 177 4.77 -4.85 -13.88
CA VAL A 177 4.38 -5.53 -15.11
C VAL A 177 4.24 -4.53 -16.24
N ASN A 178 5.06 -4.70 -17.28
CA ASN A 178 5.00 -3.91 -18.48
C ASN A 178 3.80 -4.36 -19.34
N ILE A 179 2.87 -3.44 -19.58
CA ILE A 179 1.68 -3.63 -20.43
C ILE A 179 1.87 -3.02 -21.83
N ASP A 180 3.12 -2.90 -22.25
CA ASP A 180 3.56 -2.34 -23.53
C ASP A 180 3.22 -0.83 -23.69
N GLN A 181 3.13 -0.08 -22.57
CA GLN A 181 2.81 1.36 -22.51
C GLN A 181 3.90 2.20 -21.81
N GLY A 182 5.16 1.84 -22.03
CA GLY A 182 6.32 2.54 -21.49
C GLY A 182 7.18 1.63 -20.61
N VAL A 183 8.18 2.21 -19.94
CA VAL A 183 9.14 1.46 -19.12
C VAL A 183 8.76 1.55 -17.64
N PRO A 184 8.39 0.45 -16.97
CA PRO A 184 8.10 0.46 -15.54
C PRO A 184 9.29 0.96 -14.72
N PHE A 185 9.01 1.64 -13.62
CA PHE A 185 10.04 2.14 -12.71
C PHE A 185 9.53 2.17 -11.26
N ILE A 186 10.43 2.34 -10.30
CA ILE A 186 10.11 2.49 -8.87
C ILE A 186 11.18 3.37 -8.20
N SER A 187 10.78 4.24 -7.27
CA SER A 187 11.68 5.15 -6.55
C SER A 187 11.99 4.64 -5.14
N LEU A 188 10.97 4.23 -4.40
CA LEU A 188 11.09 3.76 -3.02
C LEU A 188 10.13 2.59 -2.78
N LEU A 189 10.60 1.55 -2.08
CA LEU A 189 9.81 0.41 -1.64
C LEU A 189 9.99 0.19 -0.14
N GLU A 190 8.91 0.00 0.59
CA GLU A 190 8.93 -0.21 2.04
C GLU A 190 8.01 -1.36 2.45
N LEU A 191 8.41 -2.05 3.50
CA LEU A 191 7.65 -3.10 4.16
C LEU A 191 7.67 -2.88 5.67
N TRP A 192 6.49 -2.65 6.24
CA TRP A 192 6.29 -2.41 7.66
C TRP A 192 5.48 -3.55 8.27
N PRO A 193 5.91 -4.15 9.39
CA PRO A 193 5.07 -5.10 10.12
C PRO A 193 3.83 -4.40 10.68
N LEU A 194 2.70 -5.09 10.68
CA LEU A 194 1.43 -4.57 11.17
C LEU A 194 0.77 -5.58 12.10
N ASP A 195 0.13 -5.13 13.18
CA ASP A 195 -0.60 -6.03 14.07
C ASP A 195 -1.75 -6.73 13.34
N ASN A 196 -1.92 -8.03 13.58
CA ASN A 196 -2.98 -8.83 12.98
C ASN A 196 -4.38 -8.42 13.48
N SER A 197 -4.48 -7.81 14.68
CA SER A 197 -5.76 -7.45 15.30
C SER A 197 -6.44 -6.23 14.68
N ILE A 198 -5.71 -5.38 13.95
CA ILE A 198 -6.23 -4.17 13.32
C ILE A 198 -6.43 -4.36 11.81
N TYR A 199 -7.22 -3.47 11.20
CA TYR A 199 -7.63 -3.59 9.80
C TYR A 199 -8.23 -4.97 9.48
N GLN A 200 -9.21 -5.38 10.28
CA GLN A 200 -9.94 -6.63 10.04
C GLN A 200 -10.97 -6.39 8.94
N SER A 201 -10.84 -7.13 7.84
CA SER A 201 -11.87 -7.21 6.82
C SER A 201 -12.74 -8.45 7.00
N SER A 202 -13.90 -8.46 6.34
CA SER A 202 -14.80 -9.62 6.24
C SER A 202 -14.06 -10.92 5.88
N SER A 203 -12.98 -10.81 5.10
CA SER A 203 -11.98 -11.85 4.87
C SER A 203 -10.59 -11.32 5.19
N THR A 204 -10.17 -11.47 6.45
CA THR A 204 -8.89 -11.00 7.01
C THR A 204 -7.63 -11.45 6.26
N LEU A 205 -7.77 -12.39 5.31
CA LEU A 205 -6.71 -12.90 4.44
C LEU A 205 -6.57 -12.12 3.12
N LEU A 206 -7.55 -11.29 2.76
CA LEU A 206 -7.51 -10.50 1.53
C LEU A 206 -6.64 -9.26 1.69
N THR A 207 -6.00 -8.85 0.59
CA THR A 207 -5.21 -7.63 0.53
C THR A 207 -6.13 -6.42 0.51
N LEU A 208 -5.80 -5.39 1.28
CA LEU A 208 -6.46 -4.09 1.27
C LEU A 208 -5.58 -3.08 0.55
N ASP A 209 -6.06 -2.47 -0.54
CA ASP A 209 -5.38 -1.37 -1.24
C ASP A 209 -5.87 -0.03 -0.68
N LEU A 210 -4.94 0.80 -0.21
CA LEU A 210 -5.22 2.12 0.35
C LEU A 210 -5.64 3.07 -0.77
N LEU A 211 -6.84 3.65 -0.62
CA LEU A 211 -7.35 4.68 -1.50
C LEU A 211 -7.13 6.06 -0.93
N THR A 212 -7.36 6.20 0.38
CA THR A 212 -7.33 7.48 1.10
C THR A 212 -6.85 7.25 2.52
N ARG A 213 -5.96 8.11 3.01
CA ARG A 213 -5.66 8.28 4.45
C ARG A 213 -5.40 9.76 4.73
N PHE A 214 -6.32 10.42 5.42
CA PHE A 214 -6.24 11.85 5.76
C PHE A 214 -6.00 12.06 7.24
N ASN A 215 -5.08 12.98 7.56
CA ASN A 215 -5.09 13.67 8.86
C ASN A 215 -5.91 14.96 8.70
N LEU A 216 -7.05 15.04 9.40
CA LEU A 216 -8.00 16.13 9.26
C LEU A 216 -7.69 17.25 10.27
N GLY A 217 -7.92 18.50 9.85
CA GLY A 217 -7.63 19.69 10.65
C GLY A 217 -6.15 20.12 10.62
N ALA A 218 -5.26 19.24 10.18
CA ALA A 218 -3.92 19.60 9.73
C ALA A 218 -3.99 20.16 8.29
N PHE A 219 -3.20 21.20 8.01
CA PHE A 219 -3.11 21.78 6.67
C PHE A 219 -1.70 22.24 6.36
N GLU A 220 -1.31 22.09 5.10
CA GLU A 220 -0.04 22.57 4.54
C GLU A 220 -0.31 23.54 3.39
N ASP A 221 0.75 24.18 2.87
CA ASP A 221 0.64 25.03 1.69
C ASP A 221 0.32 24.21 0.43
N ASN A 222 0.72 22.94 0.37
CA ASN A 222 0.42 22.01 -0.71
C ASN A 222 -0.03 20.66 -0.14
N ASN A 223 -0.76 19.88 -0.94
CA ASN A 223 -1.07 18.50 -0.57
C ASN A 223 0.23 17.73 -0.36
N SER A 224 0.39 17.14 0.82
CA SER A 224 1.63 16.47 1.22
C SER A 224 1.37 15.12 1.83
N PHE A 225 2.39 14.25 1.80
CA PHE A 225 2.39 13.03 2.57
C PHE A 225 3.33 13.18 3.77
N ILE A 226 2.76 13.14 4.97
CA ILE A 226 3.46 13.30 6.23
C ILE A 226 3.58 11.95 6.92
N ARG A 227 4.74 11.70 7.50
CA ARG A 227 5.05 10.61 8.42
C ARG A 227 5.29 11.24 9.79
N TYR A 228 4.69 10.64 10.80
CA TYR A 228 4.91 11.04 12.18
C TYR A 228 5.88 10.05 12.82
N THR A 229 6.83 10.56 13.61
CA THR A 229 7.93 9.75 14.15
C THR A 229 7.48 8.75 15.21
N ASP A 230 6.34 9.03 15.84
CA ASP A 230 5.63 8.22 16.83
C ASP A 230 4.61 7.25 16.20
N ASP A 231 4.38 7.30 14.88
CA ASP A 231 3.54 6.33 14.18
C ASP A 231 4.29 5.01 13.99
N VAL A 232 4.10 4.09 14.94
CA VAL A 232 4.83 2.81 15.00
C VAL A 232 4.51 1.85 13.85
N ASP A 233 3.38 2.04 13.16
CA ASP A 233 3.01 1.24 11.99
C ASP A 233 3.54 1.88 10.68
N GLY A 234 4.26 3.01 10.80
CA GLY A 234 4.91 3.70 9.70
C GLY A 234 3.93 4.24 8.67
N ARG A 235 2.67 4.51 9.05
CA ARG A 235 1.66 5.06 8.13
C ARG A 235 2.08 6.43 7.63
N SER A 236 1.66 6.71 6.40
CA SER A 236 1.86 8.00 5.75
C SER A 236 0.50 8.65 5.57
N TRP A 237 0.35 9.83 6.14
CA TRP A 237 -0.90 10.60 6.22
C TRP A 237 -0.91 11.68 5.15
N GLU A 238 -2.00 11.77 4.40
CA GLU A 238 -2.20 12.89 3.50
C GLU A 238 -2.72 14.09 4.29
N VAL A 239 -2.04 15.22 4.13
CA VAL A 239 -2.47 16.52 4.66
C VAL A 239 -2.83 17.38 3.48
N ARG A 240 -4.06 17.88 3.49
CA ARG A 240 -4.58 18.67 2.39
C ARG A 240 -4.03 20.09 2.44
N ARG A 241 -3.96 20.70 1.28
CA ARG A 241 -3.80 22.15 1.17
C ARG A 241 -4.97 22.82 1.89
N ARG A 242 -4.67 23.89 2.64
CA ARG A 242 -5.73 24.71 3.23
C ARG A 242 -6.61 25.29 2.13
N ASN A 243 -7.86 24.82 2.06
CA ASN A 243 -8.89 25.41 1.22
C ASN A 243 -9.85 26.21 2.10
N ASN A 244 -10.33 27.36 1.60
CA ASN A 244 -11.17 28.29 2.38
C ASN A 244 -12.63 27.86 2.54
N TYR A 245 -12.99 26.60 2.24
CA TYR A 245 -14.38 26.16 2.18
C TYR A 245 -14.65 25.00 3.14
N ASN A 246 -15.68 25.18 3.97
CA ASN A 246 -16.47 24.20 4.73
C ASN A 246 -15.79 23.30 5.78
N GLU A 247 -14.46 23.35 5.93
CA GLU A 247 -13.77 22.64 7.01
C GLU A 247 -13.42 23.64 8.14
N ASN A 248 -13.98 23.45 9.35
CA ASN A 248 -13.54 24.21 10.53
C ASN A 248 -12.45 23.41 11.27
N PRO A 249 -11.15 23.68 11.03
CA PRO A 249 -10.11 23.01 11.79
C PRO A 249 -10.19 23.30 13.27
N LYS A 250 -10.01 22.26 14.07
CA LYS A 250 -9.75 22.32 15.50
C LYS A 250 -8.42 21.67 15.81
N LYS A 251 -7.74 22.23 16.81
CA LYS A 251 -6.49 21.70 17.33
C LYS A 251 -6.46 21.89 18.84
N THR A 252 -6.03 20.87 19.57
CA THR A 252 -5.72 21.01 20.99
C THR A 252 -4.27 21.42 21.21
N SER A 253 -4.03 22.22 22.24
CA SER A 253 -2.69 22.54 22.74
C SER A 253 -2.28 21.64 23.91
N SER A 254 -3.19 20.81 24.42
CA SER A 254 -2.90 19.88 25.51
C SER A 254 -2.00 18.77 25.00
N ALA A 255 -0.99 18.41 25.79
CA ALA A 255 -0.13 17.27 25.47
C ALA A 255 -0.94 15.97 25.55
N ILE A 256 -0.74 15.10 24.57
CA ILE A 256 -1.36 13.78 24.52
C ILE A 256 -0.30 12.75 24.92
N ASP A 257 -0.51 12.10 26.07
CA ASP A 257 0.33 10.99 26.48
C ASP A 257 -0.20 9.69 25.86
N LEU A 258 0.48 9.23 24.81
CA LEU A 258 0.09 8.02 24.07
C LEU A 258 0.16 6.75 24.93
N ASP A 259 1.02 6.73 25.96
CA ASP A 259 1.18 5.55 26.83
C ASP A 259 -0.02 5.36 27.78
N GLU A 260 -0.78 6.43 28.04
CA GLU A 260 -2.00 6.39 28.85
C GLU A 260 -3.26 6.07 28.04
N LEU A 261 -3.18 6.11 26.70
CA LEU A 261 -4.32 5.86 25.82
C LEU A 261 -4.44 4.39 25.42
N VAL A 262 -5.67 3.90 25.41
CA VAL A 262 -6.00 2.59 24.83
C VAL A 262 -6.46 2.80 23.39
N ASP A 263 -5.51 2.75 22.46
CA ASP A 263 -5.77 2.84 21.02
C ASP A 263 -5.17 1.63 20.28
N PRO A 264 -5.99 0.66 19.82
CA PRO A 264 -5.51 -0.45 19.01
C PRO A 264 -4.78 -0.01 17.74
N TYR A 265 -5.17 1.12 17.14
CA TYR A 265 -4.58 1.66 15.92
C TYR A 265 -3.35 2.51 16.19
N LYS A 266 -3.02 2.81 17.45
CA LYS A 266 -1.82 3.57 17.87
C LYS A 266 -1.60 4.81 17.00
N LEU A 267 -2.64 5.62 16.84
CA LEU A 267 -2.58 6.83 16.03
C LEU A 267 -1.54 7.78 16.62
N PRO A 268 -0.77 8.48 15.78
CA PRO A 268 0.23 9.43 16.26
C PRO A 268 -0.44 10.64 16.93
N ALA A 269 0.28 11.27 17.86
CA ALA A 269 -0.22 12.36 18.67
C ALA A 269 -0.70 13.54 17.80
N GLU A 270 0.01 13.85 16.71
CA GLU A 270 -0.39 14.91 15.77
C GLU A 270 -1.75 14.62 15.13
N VAL A 271 -2.04 13.37 14.76
CA VAL A 271 -3.35 12.98 14.18
C VAL A 271 -4.46 13.08 15.20
N LEU A 272 -4.21 12.66 16.45
CA LEU A 272 -5.18 12.83 17.54
C LEU A 272 -5.39 14.31 17.89
N SER A 273 -4.36 15.14 17.77
CA SER A 273 -4.40 16.54 18.20
C SER A 273 -5.17 17.48 17.28
N THR A 274 -5.47 17.05 16.05
CA THR A 274 -6.19 17.84 15.04
C THR A 274 -7.49 17.17 14.61
N ALA A 275 -8.46 17.98 14.22
CA ALA A 275 -9.72 17.51 13.69
C ALA A 275 -10.39 18.56 12.79
N VAL A 276 -11.37 18.13 12.01
CA VAL A 276 -12.40 19.03 11.45
C VAL A 276 -13.66 18.89 12.28
N GLU A 277 -14.27 20.02 12.65
CA GLU A 277 -15.54 20.07 13.37
C GLU A 277 -16.60 20.71 12.48
N ALA A 278 -17.83 20.17 12.50
CA ALA A 278 -18.93 20.82 11.81
C ALA A 278 -19.30 22.13 12.49
N SER A 279 -19.84 23.08 11.72
CA SER A 279 -20.53 24.23 12.31
C SER A 279 -21.74 23.74 13.12
N LYS A 280 -22.19 24.49 14.14
CA LYS A 280 -23.17 24.06 15.16
C LYS A 280 -24.53 23.50 14.67
N SER A 281 -24.86 23.60 13.38
CA SER A 281 -26.09 23.06 12.76
C SER A 281 -25.82 22.13 11.58
N ASP A 282 -24.56 21.90 11.25
CA ASP A 282 -24.17 21.29 9.98
C ASP A 282 -23.59 19.89 10.22
N SER A 283 -23.69 19.04 9.22
CA SER A 283 -23.03 17.74 9.15
C SER A 283 -21.60 17.90 8.62
N LEU A 284 -20.70 16.98 8.98
CA LEU A 284 -19.48 16.80 8.20
C LEU A 284 -19.80 15.98 6.96
N GLU A 285 -19.34 16.45 5.79
CA GLU A 285 -19.58 15.79 4.51
C GLU A 285 -18.25 15.57 3.78
N PHE A 286 -17.98 14.33 3.39
CA PHE A 286 -16.81 13.98 2.59
C PHE A 286 -17.24 13.28 1.30
N THR A 287 -17.26 14.05 0.21
CA THR A 287 -17.52 13.51 -1.12
C THR A 287 -16.39 12.60 -1.57
N GLN A 288 -16.76 11.42 -2.06
CA GLN A 288 -15.86 10.41 -2.61
C GLN A 288 -16.32 10.02 -4.02
N ASN A 289 -15.45 9.31 -4.74
CA ASN A 289 -15.77 8.79 -6.07
C ASN A 289 -15.20 7.38 -6.23
N TYR A 290 -15.66 6.49 -5.35
CA TYR A 290 -15.30 5.07 -5.41
C TYR A 290 -16.51 4.28 -5.91
N GLY A 291 -16.38 3.70 -7.10
CA GLY A 291 -17.48 3.01 -7.79
C GLY A 291 -17.94 1.73 -7.10
N THR A 292 -18.83 0.99 -7.75
CA THR A 292 -19.51 -0.17 -7.16
C THR A 292 -18.76 -1.50 -7.35
N GLU A 293 -17.63 -1.48 -8.06
CA GLU A 293 -16.90 -2.67 -8.51
C GLU A 293 -16.17 -3.43 -7.39
N SER A 294 -15.98 -2.83 -6.22
CA SER A 294 -15.18 -3.40 -5.13
C SER A 294 -15.92 -3.35 -3.80
N GLU A 295 -15.51 -4.22 -2.86
CA GLU A 295 -15.80 -4.05 -1.44
C GLU A 295 -14.84 -3.01 -0.86
N TYR A 296 -15.32 -2.18 0.06
CA TYR A 296 -14.54 -1.15 0.72
C TYR A 296 -14.60 -1.27 2.24
N HIS A 297 -13.59 -0.76 2.91
CA HIS A 297 -13.58 -0.59 4.36
C HIS A 297 -13.25 0.86 4.69
N VAL A 298 -14.18 1.53 5.37
CA VAL A 298 -14.02 2.91 5.84
C VAL A 298 -13.64 2.86 7.31
N TYR A 299 -12.54 3.53 7.66
CA TYR A 299 -12.07 3.69 9.02
C TYR A 299 -12.19 5.17 9.40
N LEU A 300 -12.94 5.45 10.45
CA LEU A 300 -13.12 6.80 10.97
C LEU A 300 -12.54 6.87 12.37
N HIS A 301 -11.59 7.77 12.54
CA HIS A 301 -10.81 7.93 13.76
C HIS A 301 -11.28 9.19 14.50
N PHE A 302 -11.77 9.00 15.73
CA PHE A 302 -12.32 10.02 16.60
C PHE A 302 -11.47 10.14 17.87
N PHE A 303 -11.19 11.37 18.28
CA PHE A 303 -10.59 11.70 19.56
C PHE A 303 -11.12 13.06 20.00
N ASP A 304 -12.07 13.06 20.94
CA ASP A 304 -12.68 14.30 21.42
C ASP A 304 -11.80 14.99 22.47
N PHE A 305 -11.14 16.08 22.07
CA PHE A 305 -10.28 16.86 22.93
C PHE A 305 -10.94 18.14 23.46
N GLU A 306 -12.23 18.39 23.19
CA GLU A 306 -12.92 19.55 23.76
C GLU A 306 -13.44 19.27 25.17
N ASP A 307 -12.73 19.75 26.19
CA ASP A 307 -13.20 19.67 27.58
C ASP A 307 -14.26 20.74 27.84
N ARG A 308 -15.51 20.30 27.99
CA ARG A 308 -16.63 21.16 28.41
C ARG A 308 -17.30 20.65 29.69
N GLY A 309 -16.49 20.08 30.60
CA GLY A 309 -16.92 19.71 31.95
C GLY A 309 -17.32 18.24 32.13
N ASN A 310 -16.70 17.33 31.36
CA ASN A 310 -16.86 15.86 31.45
C ASN A 310 -18.30 15.32 31.44
N LYS A 311 -19.28 16.12 30.99
CA LYS A 311 -20.71 15.75 30.94
C LYS A 311 -21.33 15.86 29.55
N GLN A 312 -20.62 16.43 28.59
CA GLN A 312 -21.09 16.56 27.22
C GLN A 312 -20.56 15.39 26.40
N ASN A 313 -21.43 14.79 25.60
CA ASN A 313 -21.07 13.71 24.68
C ASN A 313 -21.37 14.12 23.24
N ARG A 314 -20.51 13.71 22.31
CA ARG A 314 -20.85 13.70 20.87
C ARG A 314 -21.58 12.41 20.56
N ILE A 315 -22.87 12.51 20.28
CA ILE A 315 -23.70 11.38 19.87
C ILE A 315 -24.01 11.55 18.39
N LEU A 316 -23.36 10.74 17.57
CA LEU A 316 -23.27 10.92 16.13
C LEU A 316 -23.92 9.76 15.37
N ASN A 317 -24.42 10.05 14.18
CA ASN A 317 -24.73 9.06 13.15
C ASN A 317 -23.78 9.25 11.99
N VAL A 318 -23.10 8.18 11.60
CA VAL A 318 -22.34 8.14 10.35
C VAL A 318 -23.19 7.47 9.29
N VAL A 319 -23.34 8.11 8.14
CA VAL A 319 -24.12 7.61 7.01
C VAL A 319 -23.21 7.54 5.78
N ILE A 320 -23.07 6.34 5.20
CA ILE A 320 -22.33 6.12 3.95
C ILE A 320 -23.32 6.04 2.81
N ASN A 321 -23.11 6.89 1.81
CA ASN A 321 -24.02 7.22 0.72
C ASN A 321 -25.30 7.90 1.24
N GLY A 322 -25.76 8.94 0.56
CA GLY A 322 -26.86 9.78 1.02
C GLY A 322 -27.94 9.97 -0.04
N PHE A 323 -29.19 9.91 0.42
CA PHE A 323 -30.45 10.40 -0.16
C PHE A 323 -31.36 9.47 -0.97
N ASP A 324 -30.98 8.22 -1.26
CA ASP A 324 -31.94 7.19 -1.67
C ASP A 324 -32.00 6.10 -0.58
N ASP A 325 -33.15 5.98 0.10
CA ASP A 325 -33.31 5.31 1.41
C ASP A 325 -33.01 3.80 1.44
N ASP A 326 -32.87 3.13 0.29
CA ASP A 326 -32.83 1.67 0.25
C ASP A 326 -31.40 1.06 0.40
N ASP A 327 -30.32 1.84 0.26
CA ASP A 327 -28.93 1.32 0.23
C ASP A 327 -27.94 2.05 1.18
N ASN A 328 -28.43 2.82 2.17
CA ASN A 328 -27.54 3.55 3.08
C ASN A 328 -26.98 2.65 4.20
N VAL A 329 -25.70 2.83 4.55
CA VAL A 329 -25.11 2.22 5.75
C VAL A 329 -25.06 3.26 6.86
N THR A 330 -25.85 3.06 7.91
CA THR A 330 -25.88 3.94 9.09
C THR A 330 -25.22 3.28 10.30
N GLN A 331 -24.28 3.98 10.91
CA GLN A 331 -23.55 3.55 12.10
C GLN A 331 -23.68 4.61 13.22
N PRO A 332 -24.46 4.35 14.29
CA PRO A 332 -24.48 5.23 15.45
C PRO A 332 -23.18 5.12 16.25
N LEU A 333 -22.77 6.23 16.87
CA LEU A 333 -21.54 6.34 17.64
C LEU A 333 -21.70 7.34 18.80
N THR A 334 -21.12 7.00 19.96
CA THR A 334 -20.90 7.97 21.04
C THR A 334 -19.40 8.15 21.24
N VAL A 335 -18.91 9.38 21.07
CA VAL A 335 -17.50 9.71 21.29
C VAL A 335 -17.35 10.25 22.71
N SER A 336 -16.40 9.67 23.45
CA SER A 336 -16.08 10.10 24.81
C SER A 336 -14.90 11.07 24.79
N TYR A 337 -14.93 12.05 25.68
CA TYR A 337 -13.81 12.95 25.91
C TYR A 337 -12.52 12.17 26.22
N TRP A 338 -11.43 12.59 25.57
CA TRP A 338 -10.06 12.11 25.75
C TRP A 338 -9.88 10.60 25.58
N LYS A 339 -10.70 9.98 24.73
CA LYS A 339 -10.61 8.55 24.41
C LYS A 339 -10.59 8.33 22.89
N PRO A 340 -9.52 7.73 22.35
CA PRO A 340 -9.49 7.34 20.95
C PRO A 340 -10.59 6.33 20.67
N ASN A 341 -11.31 6.52 19.57
CA ASN A 341 -12.33 5.61 19.10
C ASN A 341 -12.23 5.51 17.58
N THR A 342 -12.00 4.29 17.08
CA THR A 342 -12.00 4.01 15.65
C THR A 342 -13.18 3.10 15.34
N ILE A 343 -14.04 3.53 14.42
CA ILE A 343 -15.09 2.66 13.86
C ILE A 343 -14.69 2.16 12.48
N ILE A 344 -15.16 0.96 12.14
CA ILE A 344 -14.92 0.31 10.85
C ILE A 344 -16.29 0.10 10.20
N ILE A 345 -16.46 0.61 8.99
CA ILE A 345 -17.70 0.46 8.22
C ILE A 345 -17.39 -0.31 6.94
N PRO A 346 -17.74 -1.61 6.86
CA PRO A 346 -17.58 -2.40 5.64
C PRO A 346 -18.68 -2.03 4.64
N ILE A 347 -18.29 -1.76 3.40
CA ILE A 347 -19.18 -1.40 2.30
C ILE A 347 -19.13 -2.51 1.26
N ARG A 348 -20.29 -3.12 0.99
CA ARG A 348 -20.38 -4.27 0.10
C ARG A 348 -20.15 -3.84 -1.35
N GLN A 349 -19.60 -4.77 -2.13
CA GLN A 349 -19.59 -4.65 -3.58
C GLN A 349 -21.01 -4.39 -4.09
N GLY A 350 -21.15 -3.50 -5.07
CA GLY A 350 -22.42 -3.02 -5.59
C GLY A 350 -22.85 -1.65 -5.07
N MET A 351 -22.35 -1.21 -3.91
CA MET A 351 -22.78 0.05 -3.28
C MET A 351 -21.92 1.25 -3.68
N GLY A 352 -20.60 1.08 -3.68
CA GLY A 352 -19.64 2.19 -3.85
C GLY A 352 -19.64 3.16 -2.66
N ILE A 353 -18.83 4.21 -2.76
CA ILE A 353 -18.74 5.30 -1.78
C ILE A 353 -18.73 6.63 -2.55
N TRP A 354 -19.85 7.34 -2.44
CA TRP A 354 -20.08 8.65 -3.03
C TRP A 354 -20.03 9.76 -1.99
N ASN A 355 -20.49 9.46 -0.77
CA ASN A 355 -20.52 10.42 0.32
C ASN A 355 -20.35 9.74 1.67
N ILE A 356 -19.67 10.43 2.59
CA ILE A 356 -19.60 10.08 4.00
C ILE A 356 -20.15 11.26 4.77
N LEU A 357 -21.31 11.08 5.38
CA LEU A 357 -21.99 12.09 6.18
C LEU A 357 -21.86 11.74 7.66
N ILE A 358 -21.51 12.72 8.50
CA ILE A 358 -21.48 12.57 9.95
C ILE A 358 -22.38 13.64 10.56
N GLU A 359 -23.42 13.21 11.25
CA GLU A 359 -24.47 14.06 11.78
C GLU A 359 -24.55 13.94 13.30
N ALA A 360 -24.82 15.06 13.98
CA ALA A 360 -25.16 15.04 15.39
C ALA A 360 -26.63 14.61 15.54
N THR A 361 -26.88 13.69 16.47
CA THR A 361 -28.25 13.34 16.87
C THR A 361 -28.88 14.46 17.69
N SER A 362 -30.21 14.41 17.89
CA SER A 362 -30.93 15.35 18.75
C SER A 362 -30.45 15.36 20.21
N ASP A 363 -29.83 14.26 20.64
CA ASP A 363 -29.34 14.06 22.01
C ASP A 363 -27.85 14.46 22.14
N SER A 364 -27.20 14.87 21.05
CA SER A 364 -25.82 15.32 21.06
C SER A 364 -25.70 16.75 21.59
N ASP A 365 -24.78 16.97 22.54
CA ASP A 365 -24.49 18.31 23.07
C ASP A 365 -23.55 19.11 22.16
N LEU A 366 -22.88 18.41 21.24
CA LEU A 366 -21.74 18.90 20.46
C LEU A 366 -21.87 18.52 18.98
N PRO A 367 -21.35 19.37 18.07
CA PRO A 367 -21.35 19.08 16.65
C PRO A 367 -20.46 17.87 16.31
N PRO A 368 -20.60 17.28 15.12
CA PRO A 368 -19.68 16.25 14.63
C PRO A 368 -18.24 16.75 14.59
N MET A 369 -17.30 15.88 14.96
CA MET A 369 -15.86 16.14 14.86
C MET A 369 -15.15 14.87 14.42
N LEU A 370 -14.18 14.97 13.51
CA LEU A 370 -13.41 13.83 13.00
C LEU A 370 -11.93 14.19 12.89
N ASN A 371 -11.06 13.30 13.38
CA ASN A 371 -9.61 13.51 13.44
C ASN A 371 -8.91 12.91 12.20
N ALA A 372 -9.34 11.73 11.77
CA ALA A 372 -8.76 11.05 10.62
C ALA A 372 -9.75 10.12 9.90
N LEU A 373 -9.47 9.88 8.62
CA LEU A 373 -10.26 9.02 7.74
C LEU A 373 -9.31 8.13 6.92
N GLU A 374 -9.56 6.82 6.90
CA GLU A 374 -8.93 5.89 5.96
C GLU A 374 -9.99 5.15 5.14
N ILE A 375 -9.71 4.92 3.85
CA ILE A 375 -10.56 4.13 2.97
C ILE A 375 -9.68 3.15 2.22
N TYR A 376 -10.04 1.87 2.30
CA TYR A 376 -9.40 0.79 1.55
C TYR A 376 -10.41 0.12 0.64
N ARG A 377 -9.95 -0.36 -0.52
CA ARG A 377 -10.67 -1.41 -1.26
C ARG A 377 -10.08 -2.78 -0.96
N VAL A 378 -10.93 -3.78 -0.98
CA VAL A 378 -10.50 -5.18 -0.99
C VAL A 378 -10.03 -5.53 -2.39
N VAL A 379 -8.80 -6.02 -2.51
CA VAL A 379 -8.24 -6.48 -3.78
C VAL A 379 -8.76 -7.90 -4.07
N PRO A 380 -9.46 -8.12 -5.19
CA PRO A 380 -9.87 -9.46 -5.58
C PRO A 380 -8.66 -10.37 -5.79
N GLN A 381 -8.66 -11.54 -5.16
CA GLN A 381 -7.67 -12.60 -5.43
C GLN A 381 -8.24 -13.55 -6.48
N LEU A 382 -8.20 -13.13 -7.74
CA LEU A 382 -8.73 -13.90 -8.87
C LEU A 382 -7.78 -15.05 -9.25
N ASP A 383 -6.49 -14.90 -8.98
CA ASP A 383 -5.46 -15.87 -9.33
C ASP A 383 -4.89 -16.51 -8.07
N SER A 384 -4.86 -17.85 -8.05
CA SER A 384 -4.18 -18.61 -7.01
C SER A 384 -2.70 -18.75 -7.37
N ALA A 385 -1.82 -18.36 -6.45
CA ALA A 385 -0.40 -18.66 -6.60
C ALA A 385 -0.19 -20.19 -6.58
N THR A 386 0.62 -20.71 -7.51
CA THR A 386 1.13 -22.08 -7.41
C THR A 386 1.92 -22.23 -6.12
N GLN A 387 1.66 -23.28 -5.36
CA GLN A 387 2.34 -23.52 -4.08
C GLN A 387 3.81 -23.85 -4.34
N GLN A 388 4.70 -23.53 -3.37
CA GLN A 388 6.13 -23.91 -3.46
C GLN A 388 6.32 -25.43 -3.67
N GLU A 389 5.37 -26.25 -3.22
CA GLU A 389 5.39 -27.70 -3.43
C GLU A 389 5.11 -28.10 -4.89
N ASP A 390 4.37 -27.31 -5.66
CA ASP A 390 4.06 -27.59 -7.07
C ASP A 390 5.34 -27.59 -7.93
N GLY A 391 6.31 -26.75 -7.59
CA GLY A 391 7.64 -26.75 -8.20
C GLY A 391 8.47 -28.00 -7.86
N ARG A 392 8.26 -28.59 -6.68
CA ARG A 392 8.90 -29.87 -6.29
C ARG A 392 8.28 -31.05 -7.02
N PHE A 393 6.96 -31.07 -7.20
CA PHE A 393 6.29 -32.10 -7.98
C PHE A 393 6.69 -32.09 -9.46
N SER A 394 6.83 -30.91 -10.07
CA SER A 394 7.32 -30.77 -11.45
C SER A 394 8.76 -31.29 -11.63
N SER A 395 9.66 -30.95 -10.69
CA SER A 395 11.04 -31.48 -10.67
C SER A 395 11.08 -33.00 -10.50
N LEU A 396 10.26 -33.55 -9.60
CA LEU A 396 10.16 -35.00 -9.39
C LEU A 396 9.59 -35.72 -10.62
N PHE A 397 8.59 -35.14 -11.29
CA PHE A 397 8.02 -35.68 -12.53
C PHE A 397 9.02 -35.67 -13.68
N MET A 398 9.79 -34.59 -13.85
CA MET A 398 10.87 -34.53 -14.83
C MET A 398 12.00 -35.52 -14.53
N HIS A 399 12.31 -35.72 -13.24
CA HIS A 399 13.31 -36.71 -12.82
C HIS A 399 12.83 -38.14 -13.10
N ILE A 400 11.56 -38.46 -12.83
CA ILE A 400 10.96 -39.77 -13.13
C ILE A 400 10.89 -40.02 -14.63
N MET A 401 10.52 -39.01 -15.43
CA MET A 401 10.53 -39.10 -16.90
C MET A 401 11.94 -39.31 -17.47
N SER A 402 12.97 -38.67 -16.89
CA SER A 402 14.36 -38.87 -17.28
C SER A 402 14.83 -40.31 -16.98
N ILE A 403 14.52 -40.82 -15.78
CA ILE A 403 14.85 -42.21 -15.41
C ILE A 403 14.14 -43.20 -16.34
N HIS A 404 12.90 -42.92 -16.73
CA HIS A 404 12.15 -43.79 -17.65
C HIS A 404 12.71 -43.77 -19.07
N LEU A 405 13.14 -42.61 -19.57
CA LEU A 405 13.82 -42.48 -20.87
C LEU A 405 15.16 -43.21 -20.90
N ASP A 406 15.94 -43.14 -19.81
CA ASP A 406 17.23 -43.80 -19.71
C ASP A 406 17.08 -45.33 -19.61
N ALA A 407 16.04 -45.81 -18.91
CA ALA A 407 15.69 -47.23 -18.90
C ALA A 407 15.27 -47.76 -20.30
N LEU A 408 14.51 -46.97 -21.07
CA LEU A 408 14.13 -47.31 -22.45
C LEU A 408 15.34 -47.35 -23.41
N LYS A 409 16.34 -46.48 -23.22
CA LYS A 409 17.60 -46.51 -23.98
C LYS A 409 18.47 -47.71 -23.63
N LEU A 410 18.47 -48.16 -22.38
CA LEU A 410 19.17 -49.37 -21.94
C LEU A 410 18.54 -50.65 -22.51
N VAL A 411 17.21 -50.71 -22.62
CA VAL A 411 16.51 -51.86 -23.24
C VAL A 411 16.70 -51.87 -24.77
N GLY A 412 16.77 -50.69 -25.41
CA GLY A 412 17.03 -50.57 -26.85
C GLY A 412 18.44 -50.95 -27.31
N ASN A 413 19.41 -51.03 -26.39
CA ASN A 413 20.80 -51.45 -26.67
C ASN A 413 21.05 -52.95 -26.39
N ILE A 414 20.03 -53.72 -25.97
CA ILE A 414 20.12 -55.15 -25.66
C ILE A 414 19.32 -56.00 -26.68
N LEU A 415 18.79 -55.39 -27.75
CA LEU A 415 18.10 -56.07 -28.86
C LEU A 415 18.93 -56.12 -30.13
#